data_AF-A0A0L0QVL2-F1
#
_entry.id   AF-A0A0L0QVL2-F1
#
_cell.length_a   1.000
_cell.length_b   1.000
_cell.length_c   1.000
_cell.angle_alpha   90.00
_cell.angle_beta   90.00
_cell.angle_gamma   90.00
#
_symmetry.space_group_name_H-M   'P 1'
#
loop_
_entity.id
_entity.type
_entity.pdbx_description
1 polymer ?
#
loop_
_entity_poly.entity_id
_entity_poly.type
_entity_poly.pdbx_seq_one_letter_code
_entity_poly.pdbx_strand_id
1 'polypeptide(L)' 'MLFLLSKSRGSVISLEGNETKVMEWIEDHFVINEIEIEDFPFFPCGKLIRDKNEEAMIVFWCVIYGRVDYRLQEA' A
#
# COMPACT_ATOMS: atom_id res chain seq x y z
N MET A 1 12.31 3.25 9.03
CA MET A 1 12.16 3.66 10.43
C MET A 1 10.93 2.95 11.01
N LEU A 2 11.14 1.74 11.55
CA LEU A 2 10.19 0.90 12.28
C LEU A 2 9.85 1.49 13.67
N PHE A 3 9.79 2.83 13.80
CA PHE A 3 9.81 3.55 15.09
C PHE A 3 8.55 4.40 15.39
N LEU A 4 7.50 4.31 14.58
CA LEU A 4 6.19 4.88 14.93
C LEU A 4 5.26 3.70 15.18
N LEU A 5 5.26 3.06 16.34
CA LEU A 5 4.33 3.41 17.41
C LEU A 5 4.71 2.64 18.69
N SER A 6 5.53 3.21 19.56
CA SER A 6 5.58 2.78 20.97
C SER A 6 4.66 3.68 21.82
N LYS A 7 3.54 3.07 22.23
CA LYS A 7 2.88 3.18 23.54
C LYS A 7 2.70 4.59 24.18
N SER A 8 1.55 5.23 23.93
CA SER A 8 0.71 5.88 24.96
C SER A 8 -0.53 6.53 24.33
N ARG A 9 -1.73 6.16 24.81
CA ARG A 9 -3.03 6.83 24.62
C ARG A 9 -3.24 7.52 23.25
N GLY A 10 -3.51 6.75 22.21
CA GLY A 10 -3.91 7.27 20.90
C GLY A 10 -4.73 6.23 20.18
N SER A 11 -5.88 6.63 19.65
CA SER A 11 -6.88 5.80 18.97
C SER A 11 -6.24 4.66 18.20
N VAL A 12 -6.73 3.43 18.41
CA VAL A 12 -6.51 2.31 17.50
C VAL A 12 -6.90 2.81 16.12
N ILE A 13 -5.93 3.13 15.27
CA ILE A 13 -6.21 3.42 13.86
C ILE A 13 -6.56 2.05 13.31
N SER A 14 -7.85 1.69 13.29
CA SER A 14 -8.29 0.42 12.74
C SER A 14 -7.79 0.34 11.29
N LEU A 15 -6.79 -0.52 11.07
CA LEU A 15 -6.33 -0.90 9.74
C LEU A 15 -7.38 -1.77 9.04
N GLU A 16 -8.37 -2.28 9.79
CA GLU A 16 -9.57 -2.92 9.26
C GLU A 16 -10.23 -2.01 8.22
N GLY A 17 -10.15 -2.42 6.96
CA GLY A 17 -10.73 -1.73 5.81
C GLY A 17 -9.77 -0.84 5.01
N ASN A 18 -8.58 -0.49 5.52
CA ASN A 18 -7.62 0.29 4.73
C ASN A 18 -6.93 -0.56 3.66
N GLU A 19 -6.73 -1.85 3.94
CA GLU A 19 -6.26 -2.82 2.94
C GLU A 19 -7.27 -2.97 1.79
N THR A 20 -8.56 -3.05 2.11
CA THR A 20 -9.63 -3.07 1.09
C THR A 20 -9.56 -1.84 0.20
N LYS A 21 -9.39 -0.64 0.76
CA LYS A 21 -9.26 0.59 -0.04
C LYS A 21 -8.04 0.59 -0.96
N VAL A 22 -6.93 0.00 -0.52
CA VAL A 22 -5.74 -0.15 -1.37
C VAL A 22 -6.05 -1.10 -2.51
N MET A 23 -6.66 -2.25 -2.24
CA MET A 23 -7.04 -3.21 -3.28
C MET A 23 -8.07 -2.64 -4.27
N GLU A 24 -9.12 -1.98 -3.79
CA GLU A 24 -10.12 -1.28 -4.63
C GLU A 24 -9.45 -0.25 -5.53
N TRP A 25 -8.52 0.55 -5.00
CA TRP A 25 -7.78 1.51 -5.80
C TRP A 25 -6.94 0.82 -6.89
N ILE A 26 -6.32 -0.32 -6.58
CA ILE A 26 -5.54 -1.09 -7.56
C ILE A 26 -6.45 -1.66 -8.66
N GLU A 27 -7.60 -2.24 -8.28
CA GLU A 27 -8.59 -2.79 -9.21
C GLU A 27 -9.16 -1.71 -10.16
N ASP A 28 -9.32 -0.49 -9.68
CA ASP A 28 -9.80 0.64 -10.49
C ASP A 28 -8.74 1.20 -11.46
N HIS A 29 -7.44 1.05 -11.15
CA HIS A 29 -6.35 1.66 -11.91
C HIS A 29 -5.58 0.67 -12.80
N PHE A 30 -5.63 -0.63 -12.49
CA PHE A 30 -4.87 -1.66 -13.18
C PHE A 30 -5.75 -2.82 -13.63
N VAL A 31 -5.38 -3.42 -14.77
CA VAL A 31 -5.95 -4.69 -15.18
C VAL A 31 -5.28 -5.79 -14.36
N ILE A 32 -5.96 -6.30 -13.32
CA ILE A 32 -5.43 -7.28 -12.36
C ILE A 32 -4.76 -8.49 -13.03
N ASN A 33 -5.29 -8.95 -14.17
CA ASN A 33 -4.75 -10.10 -14.89
C ASN A 33 -3.41 -9.83 -15.61
N GLU A 34 -2.97 -8.58 -15.66
CA GLU A 34 -1.74 -8.15 -16.32
C GLU A 34 -0.65 -7.72 -15.34
N ILE A 35 -0.92 -7.78 -14.04
CA ILE A 35 0.00 -7.37 -12.99
C ILE A 35 0.18 -8.47 -11.94
N GLU A 36 1.36 -8.54 -11.36
CA GLU A 36 1.61 -9.33 -10.16
C GLU A 36 1.47 -8.44 -8.93
N ILE A 37 0.79 -8.93 -7.90
CA ILE A 37 0.57 -8.21 -6.65
C ILE A 37 1.17 -9.02 -5.51
N GLU A 38 2.11 -8.42 -4.79
CA GLU A 38 2.75 -9.00 -3.62
C GLU A 38 2.57 -8.12 -2.39
N ASP A 39 2.52 -8.72 -1.20
CA ASP A 39 2.50 -7.95 0.04
C ASP A 39 3.83 -7.25 0.29
N PHE A 40 3.78 -5.96 0.60
CA PHE A 40 4.95 -5.15 0.88
C PHE A 40 4.88 -4.54 2.29
N PRO A 41 5.32 -5.29 3.33
CA PRO A 41 5.06 -4.96 4.74
C PRO A 41 5.81 -3.73 5.26
N PHE A 42 6.68 -3.10 4.46
CA PHE A 42 7.40 -1.90 4.85
C PHE A 42 6.50 -0.64 4.86
N PHE A 43 5.38 -0.67 4.11
CA PHE A 43 4.38 0.38 4.12
C PHE A 43 3.03 -0.15 4.68
N PRO A 44 2.24 0.67 5.39
CA PRO A 44 0.94 0.26 5.89
C PRO A 44 0.01 -0.17 4.75
N CYS A 45 -0.51 -1.41 4.82
CA CYS A 45 -1.31 -2.01 3.75
C CYS A 45 -0.60 -1.98 2.38
N GLY A 46 0.73 -2.04 2.38
CA GLY A 46 1.53 -1.93 1.17
C GLY A 46 1.37 -3.15 0.26
N LYS A 47 1.17 -2.89 -1.03
CA LYS A 47 1.20 -3.86 -2.11
C LYS A 47 2.27 -3.44 -3.11
N LEU A 48 3.15 -4.37 -3.47
CA LEU A 48 4.08 -4.22 -4.58
C LEU A 48 3.40 -4.76 -5.83
N ILE A 49 3.31 -3.90 -6.84
CA ILE A 49 2.74 -4.22 -8.14
C ILE A 49 3.89 -4.31 -9.13
N ARG A 50 3.93 -5.37 -9.92
CA ARG A 50 4.85 -5.51 -11.06
C ARG A 50 4.06 -5.73 -12.34
N ASP A 51 4.43 -5.04 -13.40
CA ASP A 51 3.85 -5.24 -14.73
C ASP A 51 4.67 -6.24 -15.57
N LYS A 52 4.21 -6.49 -16.81
CA LYS A 52 4.90 -7.38 -17.77
C LYS A 52 6.26 -6.84 -18.26
N ASN A 53 6.53 -5.56 -18.06
CA ASN A 53 7.79 -4.90 -18.45
C ASN A 53 8.80 -4.87 -17.29
N GLU A 54 8.52 -5.59 -16.20
CA GLU A 54 9.31 -5.59 -14.96
C GLU A 54 9.35 -4.21 -14.25
N GLU A 55 8.46 -3.29 -14.61
CA GLU A 55 8.29 -2.03 -13.90
C GLU A 55 7.54 -2.28 -12.59
N ALA A 56 8.05 -1.69 -11.50
CA ALA A 56 7.55 -1.93 -10.16
C ALA A 56 7.02 -0.65 -9.51
N MET A 57 5.86 -0.78 -8.85
CA MET A 57 5.22 0.30 -8.11
C MET A 57 4.71 -0.20 -6.77
N ILE A 58 4.90 0.60 -5.72
CA ILE A 58 4.38 0.32 -4.38
C ILE A 58 3.13 1.17 -4.18
N VAL A 59 2.00 0.54 -3.87
CA VAL A 59 0.74 1.19 -3.49
C VAL A 59 0.48 0.92 -2.03
N PHE A 60 0.12 1.94 -1.24
CA PHE A 60 -0.03 1.80 0.20
C PHE A 60 -1.02 2.80 0.79
N TRP A 61 -1.46 2.53 2.02
CA TRP A 61 -2.25 3.48 2.78
C TRP A 61 -1.35 4.49 3.48
N CYS A 62 -1.43 5.76 3.06
CA CYS A 62 -0.73 6.84 3.72
C CYS A 62 -1.47 7.27 4.99
N VAL A 63 -1.02 6.77 6.14
CA VAL A 63 -1.62 7.06 7.46
C VAL A 63 -1.60 8.55 7.80
N ILE A 64 -0.60 9.31 7.34
CA ILE A 64 -0.46 10.75 7.60
C ILE A 64 -1.59 11.55 6.93
N TYR A 65 -1.93 11.19 5.69
CA TYR A 65 -2.92 11.91 4.88
C TYR A 65 -4.28 11.21 4.81
N GLY A 66 -4.40 10.00 5.37
CA GLY A 66 -5.63 9.22 5.35
C GLY A 66 -6.13 8.87 3.94
N ARG A 67 -5.22 8.53 3.02
CA ARG A 67 -5.53 8.20 1.62
C ARG A 67 -4.57 7.14 1.06
N VAL A 68 -4.95 6.53 -0.07
CA VAL A 68 -4.02 5.71 -0.87
C VAL A 68 -2.98 6.63 -1.53
N ASP A 69 -1.71 6.25 -1.46
CA ASP A 69 -0.59 6.91 -2.13
C ASP A 69 0.29 5.82 -2.78
N TYR A 70 1.11 6.21 -3.76
CA TYR A 70 1.95 5.27 -4.50
C TYR A 70 3.36 5.84 -4.76
N ARG A 71 4.33 4.95 -4.93
CA ARG A 71 5.71 5.30 -5.30
C ARG A 71 6.19 4.36 -6.38
N LEU A 72 6.76 4.92 -7.44
CA LEU A 72 7.48 4.15 -8.44
C LEU A 72 8.81 3.70 -7.83
N GLN A 73 9.15 2.43 -8.03
CA GLN A 73 10.46 1.93 -7.66
C GLN A 73 11.39 2.21 -8.84
N GLU A 74 12.12 3.33 -8.75
CA GLU A 74 13.20 3.60 -9.70
C GLU A 74 14.28 2.52 -9.55
N ALA A 75 14.77 2.01 -10.68
CA ALA A 75 15.80 0.96 -10.76
C ALA A 75 17.18 1.47 -10.31
#